data_AF-A0A7K5Z9M4-F1
#
_entry.id   AF-A0A7K5Z9M4-F1
#
_cell.length_a   1.000
_cell.length_b   1.000
_cell.length_c   1.000
_cell.angle_alpha   90.00
_cell.angle_beta   90.00
_cell.angle_gamma   90.00
#
_symmetry.space_group_name_H-M   'P 1'
#
loop_
_entity.id
_entity.type
_entity.pdbx_description
1 polymer ?
#
loop_
_entity_poly.entity_id
_entity_poly.type
_entity_poly.pdbx_seq_one_letter_code
_entity_poly.pdbx_strand_id
1 'polypeptide(L)' 'FSDPFINRRRANDFIQADTRLGAIAQERIRERTKAPRERQREICEDYYPCELYAYRHGYAAAYKHYFGKRRTK' A
#
# COMPACT_ATOMS: atom_id res chain seq x y z
N PHE A 1 -9.71 29.62 12.96
CA PHE A 1 -9.37 29.44 11.53
C PHE A 1 -7.87 29.29 11.43
N SER A 2 -7.40 28.08 11.16
CA SER A 2 -5.97 27.78 11.04
C SER A 2 -5.55 28.03 9.59
N ASP A 3 -4.62 28.95 9.38
CA ASP A 3 -4.05 29.27 8.07
C ASP A 3 -3.41 28.01 7.46
N PRO A 4 -3.82 27.56 6.25
CA PRO A 4 -3.33 26.33 5.63
C PRO A 4 -1.87 26.40 5.18
N PHE A 5 -1.23 27.57 5.23
CA PHE A 5 0.14 27.76 4.74
C PHE A 5 1.16 27.85 5.89
N ILE A 6 1.74 26.69 6.23
CA ILE A 6 2.81 26.59 7.22
C ILE A 6 4.11 27.16 6.64
N ASN A 7 4.71 28.15 7.32
CA ASN A 7 6.00 28.72 6.93
C ASN A 7 7.11 27.65 7.05
N ARG A 8 7.97 27.51 6.02
CA ARG A 8 9.03 26.49 5.94
C ARG A 8 9.90 26.38 7.20
N ARG A 9 10.12 27.49 7.91
CA ARG A 9 10.91 27.54 9.15
C ARG A 9 10.21 26.91 10.36
N ARG A 10 8.88 26.82 10.36
CA ARG A 10 8.05 26.23 11.44
C ARG A 10 7.58 24.81 11.13
N ALA A 11 7.86 24.28 9.94
CA ALA A 11 7.42 22.94 9.55
C ALA A 11 8.01 21.84 10.46
N ASN A 12 9.22 22.04 11.00
CA ASN A 12 9.86 21.09 11.91
C ASN A 12 9.13 20.98 13.26
N ASP A 13 8.44 22.03 13.71
CA ASP A 13 7.71 22.04 14.98
C ASP A 13 6.49 21.09 14.94
N PHE A 14 5.98 20.78 13.74
CA PHE A 14 4.86 19.85 13.52
C PHE A 14 5.32 18.40 13.33
N ILE A 15 6.59 18.15 13.00
CA ILE A 15 7.14 16.80 12.85
C ILE A 15 7.67 16.34 14.21
N GLN A 16 6.76 15.91 15.09
CA GLN A 16 7.13 15.33 16.39
C GLN A 16 7.89 14.02 16.17
N ALA A 17 9.20 14.01 16.46
CA ALA A 17 10.05 12.82 16.35
C ALA A 17 9.54 11.61 17.17
N ASP A 18 8.85 11.86 18.29
CA ASP A 18 8.31 10.82 19.18
C ASP A 18 7.15 10.04 18.51
N THR A 19 6.30 10.73 17.74
CA THR A 19 5.25 10.08 16.94
C THR A 19 5.80 9.26 15.78
N ARG A 20 7.07 9.45 15.38
CA ARG A 20 7.65 8.78 14.21
C ARG A 20 7.82 7.28 14.45
N LEU A 21 8.24 6.86 15.64
CA LEU A 21 8.36 5.44 15.99
C LEU A 21 6.98 4.78 16.12
N GLY A 22 6.01 5.48 16.71
CA GLY A 22 4.62 5.05 16.76
C GLY A 22 3.99 4.89 15.37
N ALA A 23 4.21 5.85 14.47
CA ALA A 23 3.76 5.79 13.08
C ALA A 23 4.41 4.61 12.33
N ILE A 24 5.72 4.38 12.48
CA ILE A 24 6.40 3.22 11.86
C ILE A 24 5.84 1.89 12.37
N ALA A 25 5.56 1.80 13.67
CA ALA A 25 4.95 0.60 14.26
C ALA A 25 3.52 0.39 13.75
N GLN A 26 2.72 1.46 13.63
CA GLN A 26 1.37 1.42 13.08
C GLN A 26 1.37 1.05 11.58
N GLU A 27 2.29 1.59 10.79
CA GLU A 27 2.49 1.22 9.39
C GLU A 27 2.90 -0.27 9.27
N ARG A 28 3.80 -0.78 10.13
CA ARG A 28 4.10 -2.23 10.16
C ARG A 28 2.89 -3.08 10.53
N ILE A 29 2.06 -2.63 11.47
CA ILE A 29 0.82 -3.33 11.84
C ILE A 29 -0.13 -3.34 10.64
N ARG A 30 -0.32 -2.20 9.96
CA ARG A 30 -1.12 -2.07 8.74
C ARG A 30 -0.61 -2.96 7.62
N GLU A 31 0.68 -3.01 7.37
CA GLU A 31 1.28 -3.90 6.37
C GLU A 31 1.08 -5.38 6.72
N ARG A 32 1.10 -5.72 8.02
CA ARG A 32 0.82 -7.08 8.51
C ARG A 32 -0.66 -7.45 8.44
N THR A 33 -1.56 -6.52 8.74
CA THR A 33 -3.01 -6.71 8.64
C THR A 33 -3.57 -6.40 7.25
N LYS A 34 -2.70 -6.01 6.31
CA LYS A 34 -3.04 -5.74 4.91
C LYS A 34 -3.92 -6.86 4.37
N ALA A 35 -5.05 -6.48 3.80
CA ALA A 35 -6.01 -7.45 3.31
C ALA A 35 -5.33 -8.33 2.25
N PRO A 36 -5.59 -9.65 2.20
CA PRO A 36 -5.04 -10.51 1.16
C PRO A 36 -5.31 -9.97 -0.26
N ARG A 37 -6.40 -9.22 -0.44
CA ARG A 37 -6.74 -8.51 -1.68
C ARG A 37 -5.80 -7.36 -2.02
N GLU A 38 -5.37 -6.55 -1.05
CA GLU A 38 -4.39 -5.49 -1.27
C GLU A 38 -3.03 -6.08 -1.66
N ARG A 39 -2.61 -7.17 -1.00
CA ARG A 39 -1.37 -7.84 -1.38
C ARG A 39 -1.42 -8.41 -2.80
N GLN A 40 -2.55 -9.00 -3.20
CA GLN A 40 -2.76 -9.47 -4.58
C GLN A 40 -2.74 -8.32 -5.59
N ARG A 41 -3.29 -7.17 -5.20
CA ARG A 41 -3.29 -5.95 -6.02
C ARG A 41 -1.86 -5.46 -6.25
N GLU A 42 -1.07 -5.31 -5.18
CA GLU A 42 0.33 -4.85 -5.29
C GLU A 42 1.16 -5.75 -6.20
N ILE A 43 1.05 -7.07 -6.04
CA ILE A 43 1.76 -8.04 -6.90
C ILE A 43 1.35 -7.90 -8.38
N CYS A 44 0.10 -7.53 -8.64
CA CYS A 44 -0.37 -7.32 -10.01
C CYS A 44 -0.01 -5.95 -10.57
N GLU A 45 0.13 -4.92 -9.74
CA GLU A 45 0.65 -3.61 -10.15
C GLU A 45 2.15 -3.71 -10.52
N ASP A 46 2.91 -4.57 -9.84
CA ASP A 46 4.32 -4.84 -10.18
C ASP A 46 4.52 -5.62 -11.49
N TYR A 47 3.46 -6.22 -12.03
CA TYR A 47 3.52 -7.02 -13.26
C TYR A 47 2.52 -6.51 -14.30
N TYR A 48 3.03 -5.68 -15.23
CA TYR A 48 2.23 -4.99 -16.25
C TYR A 48 1.18 -5.87 -16.98
N PRO A 49 1.46 -7.14 -17.36
CA PRO A 49 0.43 -7.99 -17.93
C PRO A 49 -0.71 -8.35 -16.95
N CYS A 50 -0.41 -8.55 -15.65
CA CYS A 50 -1.46 -8.71 -14.64
C CYS A 50 -2.24 -7.41 -14.45
N GLU A 51 -1.57 -6.25 -14.40
CA GLU A 51 -2.22 -4.95 -14.24
C GLU A 51 -3.25 -4.71 -15.36
N LEU A 52 -2.85 -4.90 -16.63
CA LEU A 52 -3.72 -4.73 -17.79
C LEU A 52 -4.94 -5.67 -17.75
N TYR A 53 -4.75 -6.91 -17.30
CA TYR A 53 -5.84 -7.86 -17.12
C TYR A 53 -6.75 -7.49 -15.94
N ALA A 54 -6.17 -6.96 -14.86
CA ALA A 54 -6.89 -6.50 -13.68
C ALA A 54 -7.82 -5.32 -13.99
N TYR A 55 -7.45 -4.42 -14.91
CA TYR A 55 -8.34 -3.35 -15.37
C TYR A 55 -9.65 -3.88 -15.97
N ARG A 56 -9.66 -5.09 -16.55
CA ARG A 56 -10.84 -5.69 -17.18
C ARG A 56 -11.58 -6.67 -16.29
N HIS A 57 -10.86 -7.47 -15.50
CA HIS A 57 -11.42 -8.60 -14.75
C HIS A 57 -11.27 -8.47 -13.22
N GLY A 58 -10.61 -7.43 -12.75
CA GLY A 58 -10.29 -7.20 -11.34
C GLY A 58 -9.04 -7.95 -10.87
N TYR A 59 -8.40 -7.42 -9.83
CA TYR A 59 -7.14 -7.94 -9.29
C TYR A 59 -7.21 -9.37 -8.78
N ALA A 60 -8.34 -9.81 -8.21
CA ALA A 60 -8.48 -11.18 -7.71
C ALA A 60 -8.45 -12.22 -8.85
N ALA A 61 -9.11 -11.94 -9.97
CA ALA A 61 -9.13 -12.81 -11.15
C ALA A 61 -7.78 -12.76 -11.88
N ALA A 62 -7.21 -11.57 -12.03
CA ALA A 62 -5.89 -11.36 -12.63
C ALA A 62 -4.79 -12.10 -11.86
N TYR A 63 -4.78 -11.96 -10.53
CA TYR A 63 -3.83 -12.66 -9.67
C TYR A 63 -3.95 -14.18 -9.82
N LYS A 64 -5.17 -14.72 -9.85
CA LYS A 64 -5.39 -16.16 -10.07
C LYS A 64 -4.95 -16.60 -11.47
N HIS A 65 -5.10 -15.75 -12.49
CA HIS A 65 -4.74 -16.06 -13.87
C HIS A 65 -3.22 -16.20 -14.06
N TYR A 66 -2.43 -15.26 -13.52
CA TYR A 66 -0.97 -15.24 -13.67
C TYR A 66 -0.22 -15.98 -12.55
N PHE A 67 -0.67 -15.82 -11.30
CA PHE A 67 0.03 -16.35 -10.12
C PHE A 67 -0.69 -17.55 -9.48
N GLY A 68 -1.93 -17.86 -9.88
CA GLY A 68 -2.70 -18.97 -9.32
C GLY A 68 -2.30 -20.36 -9.82
N LYS A 69 -1.37 -20.47 -10.79
CA LYS A 69 -1.02 -21.75 -11.45
C LYS A 69 0.04 -22.61 -10.75
N ARG A 70 0.55 -22.27 -9.55
CA ARG A 70 1.48 -23.16 -8.81
C ARG A 70 1.23 -23.20 -7.32
N ARG A 71 0.36 -24.13 -6.92
CA ARG A 71 0.46 -24.91 -5.67
C ARG A 71 0.09 -26.38 -5.92
N THR A 72 0.64 -26.98 -6.97
CA THR A 72 0.79 -28.44 -7.01
C THR A 72 2.06 -28.76 -6.24
N LYS A 73 1.87 -29.24 -5.01
CA LYS A 73 2.90 -29.90 -4.21
C LYS A 73 3.23 -31.25 -4.84
#